data_AF-G8ZM66-F1
#
_entry.id   AF-G8ZM66-F1
#
_cell.length_a   1.000
_cell.length_b   1.000
_cell.length_c   1.000
_cell.angle_alpha   90.00
_cell.angle_beta   90.00
_cell.angle_gamma   90.00
#
_symmetry.space_group_name_H-M   'P 1'
#
loop_
_entity.id
_entity.type
_entity.pdbx_description
1 polymer ?
#
loop_
_entity_poly.entity_id
_entity_poly.type
_entity_poly.pdbx_seq_one_letter_code
_entity_poly.pdbx_strand_id
1 'polypeptide(L)'
;MPPSRSNRQILTQGKKYANKKLKKFGTDEVAFNKDDRLEYLTGFHKRKLQRQKKAREFNQEQDRLTRIEERKNMRDERKRQLEERLHDFKKGLDLAVSDDEEVEDKEEEWEGFSDDGDDESTEPSVKPILKTVYTDDSSVSVETLEPNDNFAYLAKVNNVNLSESEKILTQSISRAGKYAKFLGMADKDDKPKQKKKKFRYLTKNERKANQYKANANKRRR
;
A
#
# COMPACT_ATOMS: atom_id res chain seq x y z
N MET A 1 -39.66 -2.78 13.02
CA MET A 1 -39.14 -2.83 11.63
C MET A 1 -39.28 -1.47 10.98
N PRO A 2 -38.28 -0.98 10.21
CA PRO A 2 -38.42 0.29 9.50
C PRO A 2 -39.54 0.17 8.44
N PRO A 3 -40.35 1.22 8.24
CA PRO A 3 -41.48 1.17 7.30
C PRO A 3 -41.00 0.94 5.86
N SER A 4 -41.71 0.06 5.13
CA SER A 4 -41.44 -0.22 3.72
C SER A 4 -41.57 1.06 2.88
N ARG A 5 -40.60 1.27 1.99
CA ARG A 5 -40.57 2.47 1.13
C ARG A 5 -41.71 2.39 0.12
N SER A 6 -42.49 3.46 0.02
CA SER A 6 -43.57 3.58 -0.97
C SER A 6 -43.02 3.50 -2.41
N ASN A 7 -43.76 2.87 -3.33
CA ASN A 7 -43.39 2.77 -4.75
C ASN A 7 -43.02 4.11 -5.38
N ARG A 8 -43.71 5.20 -4.99
CA ARG A 8 -43.40 6.56 -5.43
C ARG A 8 -42.01 7.01 -4.97
N GLN A 9 -41.61 6.65 -3.76
CA GLN A 9 -40.27 6.95 -3.25
C GLN A 9 -39.20 6.16 -3.98
N ILE A 10 -39.45 4.88 -4.33
CA ILE A 10 -38.50 4.02 -5.08
C ILE A 10 -38.26 4.60 -6.48
N LEU A 11 -39.35 4.93 -7.19
CA LEU A 11 -39.27 5.47 -8.55
C LEU A 11 -38.68 6.89 -8.63
N THR A 12 -38.77 7.69 -7.56
CA THR A 12 -38.21 9.06 -7.50
C THR A 12 -36.77 9.14 -6.98
N GLN A 13 -36.19 8.04 -6.48
CA GLN A 13 -34.81 8.05 -5.97
C GLN A 13 -33.78 8.46 -7.03
N GLY A 14 -34.01 8.14 -8.31
CA GLY A 14 -33.10 8.50 -9.39
C GLY A 14 -32.86 10.03 -9.49
N LYS A 15 -33.92 10.84 -9.34
CA LYS A 15 -33.81 12.31 -9.31
C LYS A 15 -33.04 12.80 -8.09
N LYS A 16 -33.27 12.20 -6.91
CA LYS A 16 -32.53 12.54 -5.68
C LYS A 16 -31.05 12.20 -5.81
N TYR A 17 -30.72 11.07 -6.42
CA TYR A 17 -29.34 10.66 -6.68
C TYR A 17 -28.65 11.61 -7.67
N ALA A 18 -29.33 11.98 -8.76
CA ALA A 18 -28.83 12.97 -9.71
C ALA A 18 -28.56 14.33 -9.04
N ASN A 19 -29.51 14.83 -8.25
CA ASN A 19 -29.35 16.09 -7.52
C ASN A 19 -28.23 16.02 -6.48
N LYS A 20 -28.07 14.90 -5.78
CA LYS A 20 -26.98 14.68 -4.81
C LYS A 20 -25.61 14.64 -5.51
N LYS A 21 -25.55 14.02 -6.70
CA LYS A 21 -24.33 13.97 -7.52
C LYS A 21 -23.96 15.36 -8.06
N LEU A 22 -24.94 16.14 -8.49
CA LEU A 22 -24.77 17.52 -8.93
C LEU A 22 -24.25 18.40 -7.78
N LYS A 23 -24.83 18.30 -6.58
CA LYS A 23 -24.40 19.07 -5.40
C LYS A 23 -23.06 18.65 -4.80
N LYS A 24 -22.55 17.44 -5.10
CA LYS A 24 -21.26 16.97 -4.57
C LYS A 24 -20.08 17.80 -5.08
N PHE A 25 -20.18 18.33 -6.30
CA PHE A 25 -19.12 19.10 -6.95
C PHE A 25 -19.60 20.41 -7.58
N GLY A 26 -20.91 20.66 -7.65
CA GLY A 26 -21.49 21.89 -8.15
C GLY A 26 -21.58 22.93 -7.03
N THR A 27 -21.07 24.13 -7.30
CA THR A 27 -21.26 25.32 -6.47
C THR A 27 -22.51 26.07 -6.96
N ASP A 28 -23.34 26.57 -6.05
CA ASP A 28 -24.58 27.27 -6.42
C ASP A 28 -24.30 28.61 -7.13
N GLU A 29 -23.20 29.29 -6.79
CA GLU A 29 -22.76 30.55 -7.42
C GLU A 29 -21.23 30.58 -7.58
N VAL A 30 -20.73 31.23 -8.63
CA VAL A 30 -19.29 31.41 -8.89
C VAL A 30 -18.94 32.90 -8.87
N ALA A 31 -18.26 33.34 -7.81
CA ALA A 31 -17.75 34.71 -7.70
C ALA A 31 -16.30 34.81 -8.23
N PHE A 32 -16.03 35.81 -9.07
CA PHE A 32 -14.68 36.06 -9.61
C PHE A 32 -13.95 37.12 -8.78
N ASN A 33 -13.30 36.68 -7.71
CA ASN A 33 -12.41 37.54 -6.94
C ASN A 33 -11.08 37.73 -7.65
N LYS A 34 -10.65 38.98 -7.80
CA LYS A 34 -9.39 39.32 -8.47
C LYS A 34 -8.17 38.88 -7.66
N ASP A 35 -8.29 38.90 -6.33
CA ASP A 35 -7.21 38.51 -5.41
C ASP A 35 -6.98 36.99 -5.43
N ASP A 36 -8.04 36.19 -5.37
CA ASP A 36 -7.98 34.73 -5.53
C ASP A 36 -7.39 34.35 -6.90
N ARG A 37 -7.75 35.09 -7.95
CA ARG A 37 -7.16 34.93 -9.28
C ARG A 37 -5.66 35.25 -9.27
N LEU A 38 -5.23 36.29 -8.59
CA LEU A 38 -3.83 36.68 -8.48
C LEU A 38 -3.04 35.62 -7.70
N GLU A 39 -3.56 35.14 -6.56
CA GLU A 39 -2.94 34.04 -5.81
C GLU A 39 -2.92 32.74 -6.64
N TYR A 40 -3.95 32.47 -7.43
CA TYR A 40 -3.93 31.34 -8.35
C TYR A 40 -2.88 31.51 -9.45
N LEU A 41 -2.71 32.70 -10.02
CA LEU A 41 -1.71 32.91 -11.07
C LEU A 41 -0.27 32.99 -10.55
N THR A 42 -0.04 33.40 -9.31
CA THR A 42 1.31 33.59 -8.75
C THR A 42 1.74 32.45 -7.80
N GLY A 43 0.77 31.81 -7.13
CA GLY A 43 0.97 30.77 -6.12
C GLY A 43 1.30 29.38 -6.66
N PHE A 44 1.92 29.24 -7.83
CA PHE A 44 2.27 27.94 -8.42
C PHE A 44 3.14 27.08 -7.49
N HIS A 45 4.12 27.70 -6.81
CA HIS A 45 4.97 27.02 -5.85
C HIS A 45 4.16 26.51 -4.64
N LYS A 46 3.27 27.35 -4.07
CA LYS A 46 2.36 26.96 -3.00
C LYS A 46 1.51 25.76 -3.39
N ARG A 47 0.91 25.76 -4.59
CA ARG A 47 0.11 24.61 -5.09
C ARG A 47 0.96 23.36 -5.31
N LYS A 48 2.20 23.51 -5.77
CA LYS A 48 3.11 22.37 -5.95
C LYS A 48 3.43 21.72 -4.60
N LEU A 49 3.75 22.52 -3.59
CA LEU A 49 3.98 22.05 -2.22
C LEU A 49 2.72 21.41 -1.62
N GLN A 50 1.55 22.04 -1.78
CA GLN A 50 0.28 21.47 -1.32
C GLN A 50 -0.02 20.11 -1.96
N ARG A 51 0.22 19.96 -3.28
CA ARG A 51 0.07 18.66 -3.96
C ARG A 51 1.03 17.60 -3.41
N GLN A 52 2.28 17.96 -3.18
CA GLN A 52 3.27 17.06 -2.58
C GLN A 52 2.87 16.65 -1.16
N LYS A 53 2.44 17.62 -0.34
CA LYS A 53 1.98 17.38 1.02
C LYS A 53 0.75 16.46 1.05
N LYS A 54 -0.25 16.74 0.21
CA LYS A 54 -1.46 15.92 0.09
C LYS A 54 -1.15 14.50 -0.37
N ALA A 55 -0.22 14.33 -1.32
CA ALA A 55 0.22 13.00 -1.74
C ALA A 55 0.90 12.23 -0.59
N ARG A 56 1.74 12.91 0.20
CA ARG A 56 2.37 12.33 1.39
C ARG A 56 1.34 11.96 2.46
N GLU A 57 0.41 12.85 2.76
CA GLU A 57 -0.67 12.62 3.73
C GLU A 57 -1.55 11.44 3.31
N PHE A 58 -1.92 11.36 2.02
CA PHE A 58 -2.70 10.23 1.50
C PHE A 58 -1.96 8.90 1.67
N ASN A 59 -0.67 8.82 1.34
CA ASN A 59 0.11 7.60 1.53
C ASN A 59 0.19 7.22 3.02
N GLN A 60 0.42 8.19 3.91
CA GLN A 60 0.45 7.96 5.35
C GLN A 60 -0.90 7.43 5.89
N GLU A 61 -2.02 7.94 5.39
CA GLU A 61 -3.35 7.44 5.74
C GLU A 61 -3.56 6.01 5.25
N GLN A 62 -3.15 5.69 4.02
CA GLN A 62 -3.22 4.32 3.50
C GLN A 62 -2.36 3.36 4.33
N ASP A 63 -1.10 3.72 4.63
CA ASP A 63 -0.20 2.91 5.46
C ASP A 63 -0.74 2.70 6.89
N ARG A 64 -1.43 3.71 7.43
CA ARG A 64 -2.09 3.59 8.73
C ARG A 64 -3.25 2.59 8.67
N LEU A 65 -4.08 2.67 7.63
CA LEU A 65 -5.21 1.77 7.43
C LEU A 65 -4.74 0.32 7.23
N THR A 66 -3.74 0.09 6.38
CA THR A 66 -3.17 -1.24 6.14
C THR A 66 -2.59 -1.82 7.43
N ARG A 67 -1.86 -1.03 8.22
CA ARG A 67 -1.33 -1.48 9.53
C ARG A 67 -2.43 -1.85 10.52
N ILE A 68 -3.56 -1.14 10.51
CA ILE A 68 -4.70 -1.46 11.36
C ILE A 68 -5.35 -2.78 10.90
N GLU A 69 -5.53 -2.96 9.59
CA GLU A 69 -6.06 -4.19 8.99
C GLU A 69 -5.15 -5.39 9.27
N GLU A 70 -3.84 -5.25 9.10
CA GLU A 70 -2.85 -6.28 9.44
C GLU A 70 -2.93 -6.68 10.91
N ARG A 71 -3.01 -5.69 11.83
CA ARG A 71 -3.17 -5.97 13.26
C ARG A 71 -4.47 -6.69 13.56
N LYS A 72 -5.56 -6.33 12.89
CA LYS A 72 -6.84 -7.01 13.03
C LYS A 72 -6.74 -8.46 12.56
N ASN A 73 -6.19 -8.69 11.37
CA ASN A 73 -5.98 -10.03 10.82
C ASN A 73 -5.12 -10.89 11.74
N MET A 74 -4.02 -10.36 12.28
CA MET A 74 -3.17 -11.08 13.23
C MET A 74 -3.90 -11.44 14.53
N ARG A 75 -4.81 -10.59 15.01
CA ARG A 75 -5.64 -10.92 16.19
C ARG A 75 -6.66 -12.00 15.86
N ASP A 76 -7.32 -11.90 14.72
CA ASP A 76 -8.31 -12.87 14.26
C ASP A 76 -7.66 -14.25 14.02
N GLU A 77 -6.46 -14.28 13.43
CA GLU A 77 -5.66 -15.49 13.24
C GLU A 77 -5.25 -16.11 14.59
N ARG A 78 -4.79 -15.31 15.55
CA ARG A 78 -4.48 -15.80 16.90
C ARG A 78 -5.71 -16.35 17.62
N LYS A 79 -6.86 -15.69 17.48
CA LYS A 79 -8.12 -16.14 18.07
C LYS A 79 -8.52 -17.50 17.48
N ARG A 80 -8.47 -17.65 16.15
CA ARG A 80 -8.73 -18.92 15.47
C ARG A 80 -7.78 -20.03 15.89
N GLN A 81 -6.47 -19.74 15.96
CA GLN A 81 -5.48 -20.72 16.43
C GLN A 81 -5.75 -21.15 17.88
N LEU A 82 -6.21 -20.24 18.74
CA LEU A 82 -6.57 -20.56 20.11
C LEU A 82 -7.85 -21.41 20.17
N GLU A 83 -8.89 -21.06 19.39
CA GLU A 83 -10.12 -21.84 19.25
C GLU A 83 -9.84 -23.27 18.75
N GLU A 84 -8.99 -23.42 17.72
CA GLU A 84 -8.55 -24.72 17.21
C GLU A 84 -7.82 -25.52 18.29
N ARG A 85 -6.89 -24.90 19.03
CA ARG A 85 -6.17 -25.56 20.13
C ARG A 85 -7.10 -25.97 21.26
N LEU A 86 -8.06 -25.13 21.65
CA LEU A 86 -9.06 -25.47 22.66
C LEU A 86 -9.96 -26.61 22.20
N HIS A 87 -10.35 -26.61 20.93
CA HIS A 87 -11.14 -27.70 20.35
C HIS A 87 -10.34 -29.00 20.29
N ASP A 88 -9.07 -28.97 19.91
CA ASP A 88 -8.19 -30.15 19.91
C ASP A 88 -7.90 -30.64 21.34
N PHE A 89 -7.74 -29.71 22.30
CA PHE A 89 -7.63 -30.04 23.72
C PHE A 89 -8.92 -30.68 24.23
N LYS A 90 -10.10 -30.10 23.92
CA LYS A 90 -11.40 -30.67 24.27
C LYS A 90 -11.54 -32.07 23.69
N LYS A 91 -11.21 -32.28 22.41
CA LYS A 91 -11.18 -33.62 21.76
C LYS A 91 -10.22 -34.60 22.44
N GLY A 92 -9.05 -34.14 22.88
CA GLY A 92 -8.09 -34.96 23.63
C GLY A 92 -8.56 -35.28 25.06
N LEU A 93 -9.37 -34.41 25.65
CA LEU A 93 -9.95 -34.57 26.99
C LEU A 93 -11.29 -35.35 26.95
N ASP A 94 -11.96 -35.41 25.80
CA ASP A 94 -13.25 -36.07 25.60
C ASP A 94 -13.13 -37.61 25.50
N LEU A 95 -12.47 -38.16 26.52
CA LEU A 95 -12.72 -39.48 27.06
C LEU A 95 -13.75 -39.44 28.21
N ALA A 96 -14.20 -38.28 28.71
CA ALA A 96 -15.45 -38.13 29.48
C ALA A 96 -15.63 -36.71 30.05
N VAL A 97 -16.35 -35.81 29.36
CA VAL A 97 -17.23 -34.88 30.08
C VAL A 97 -18.51 -34.69 29.27
N SER A 98 -19.61 -35.09 29.88
CA SER A 98 -20.98 -34.99 29.41
C SER A 98 -21.33 -33.59 28.88
N ASP A 99 -21.99 -33.60 27.74
CA ASP A 99 -22.63 -32.50 27.03
C ASP A 99 -23.85 -31.98 27.82
N ASP A 100 -23.64 -31.25 28.91
CA ASP A 100 -24.70 -30.47 29.57
C ASP A 100 -24.11 -29.40 30.49
N GLU A 101 -23.73 -28.25 29.93
CA GLU A 101 -23.72 -26.96 30.63
C GLU A 101 -23.66 -25.87 29.55
N GLU A 102 -24.83 -25.32 29.22
CA GLU A 102 -24.96 -24.02 28.56
C GLU A 102 -24.21 -22.99 29.41
N VAL A 103 -22.96 -22.72 29.06
CA VAL A 103 -22.24 -21.56 29.59
C VAL A 103 -22.91 -20.34 28.95
N GLU A 104 -23.88 -19.80 29.68
CA GLU A 104 -24.46 -18.49 29.46
C GLU A 104 -23.33 -17.50 29.20
N ASP A 105 -23.22 -17.04 27.95
CA ASP A 105 -22.30 -16.00 27.48
C ASP A 105 -22.74 -14.69 28.16
N LYS A 106 -22.41 -14.54 29.45
CA LYS A 106 -22.41 -13.24 30.11
C LYS A 106 -21.28 -12.46 29.47
N GLU A 107 -21.66 -11.60 28.54
CA GLU A 107 -20.86 -10.47 28.07
C GLU A 107 -20.43 -9.64 29.30
N GLU A 108 -19.39 -10.08 30.01
CA GLU A 108 -18.63 -9.22 30.90
C GLU A 108 -17.91 -8.23 30.00
N GLU A 109 -18.63 -7.13 29.73
CA GLU A 109 -18.11 -5.90 29.16
C GLU A 109 -16.86 -5.53 29.96
N TRP A 110 -15.69 -5.76 29.35
CA TRP A 110 -14.40 -5.42 29.93
C TRP A 110 -14.42 -3.92 30.28
N GLU A 111 -14.65 -3.64 31.57
CA GLU A 111 -14.56 -2.30 32.14
C GLU A 111 -13.06 -2.00 32.26
N GLY A 112 -12.52 -1.37 31.21
CA GLY A 112 -11.11 -0.99 31.18
C GLY A 112 -10.78 -0.19 32.42
N PHE A 113 -9.63 -0.50 33.05
CA PHE A 113 -9.16 0.10 34.30
C PHE A 113 -9.66 1.53 34.45
N SER A 114 -10.67 1.71 35.28
CA SER A 114 -11.20 3.01 35.65
C SER A 114 -10.10 3.72 36.44
N ASP A 115 -9.41 4.61 35.73
CA ASP A 115 -8.50 5.61 36.28
C ASP A 115 -9.34 6.66 37.01
N ASP A 116 -9.80 6.29 38.21
CA ASP A 116 -10.43 7.23 39.12
C ASP A 116 -9.83 7.04 40.51
N GLY A 117 -8.82 7.85 40.75
CA GLY A 117 -8.00 7.88 41.94
C GLY A 117 -7.17 9.15 41.90
N ASP A 118 -7.85 10.29 42.05
CA ASP A 118 -7.26 11.50 42.63
C ASP A 118 -6.63 11.09 43.97
N ASP A 119 -5.35 10.73 43.95
CA ASP A 119 -4.50 10.64 45.13
C ASP A 119 -3.42 11.72 45.01
N GLU A 120 -3.64 12.71 45.85
CA GLU A 120 -2.85 13.87 46.09
C GLU A 120 -1.43 13.48 46.52
N SER A 121 -0.44 13.73 45.66
CA SER A 121 0.96 13.93 46.05
C SER A 121 1.62 12.80 46.86
N THR A 122 2.02 11.71 46.21
CA THR A 122 3.27 11.01 46.58
C THR A 122 3.79 10.31 45.33
N GLU A 123 4.88 10.83 44.76
CA GLU A 123 5.60 10.10 43.71
C GLU A 123 5.99 8.72 44.24
N PRO A 124 5.52 7.60 43.64
CA PRO A 124 6.17 6.33 43.91
C PRO A 124 7.53 6.41 43.23
N SER A 125 8.58 6.67 44.01
CA SER A 125 9.96 6.55 43.54
C SER A 125 10.22 5.09 43.18
N VAL A 126 9.85 4.69 41.97
CA VAL A 126 10.27 3.43 41.38
C VAL A 126 11.76 3.60 41.09
N LYS A 127 12.58 3.29 42.10
CA LYS A 127 14.04 3.26 41.93
C LYS A 127 14.33 2.15 40.92
N PRO A 128 14.90 2.44 39.75
CA PRO A 128 15.29 1.40 38.82
C PRO A 128 16.32 0.50 39.53
N ILE A 129 16.05 -0.82 39.54
CA ILE A 129 16.88 -1.82 40.23
C ILE A 129 18.29 -1.90 39.64
N LEU A 130 18.48 -1.44 38.40
CA LEU A 130 19.81 -1.20 37.81
C LEU A 130 20.04 0.31 37.63
N LYS A 131 20.90 0.89 38.47
CA LYS A 131 21.65 2.11 38.15
C LYS A 131 23.09 1.71 37.82
N THR A 132 23.32 1.13 36.66
CA THR A 132 24.65 1.19 36.06
C THR A 132 24.75 2.52 35.34
N VAL A 133 25.37 3.50 35.98
CA VAL A 133 25.82 4.71 35.29
C VAL A 133 26.88 4.24 34.32
N TYR A 134 26.53 4.15 33.03
CA TYR A 134 27.54 3.99 31.99
C TYR A 134 28.38 5.27 32.03
N THR A 135 29.64 5.13 32.40
CA THR A 135 30.62 6.18 32.18
C THR A 135 30.80 6.31 30.65
N ASP A 136 30.84 7.54 30.13
CA ASP A 136 30.96 7.84 28.69
C ASP A 136 32.31 7.39 28.08
N ASP A 137 33.12 6.62 28.82
CA ASP A 137 34.41 6.08 28.43
C ASP A 137 34.34 4.66 27.85
N SER A 138 33.14 4.10 27.64
CA SER A 138 32.98 2.82 26.94
C SER A 138 33.32 2.97 25.45
N SER A 139 34.58 2.71 25.08
CA SER A 139 35.01 2.68 23.69
C SER A 139 34.59 1.37 23.02
N VAL A 140 33.66 1.44 22.08
CA VAL A 140 33.32 0.31 21.20
C VAL A 140 34.34 0.26 20.06
N SER A 141 35.27 -0.70 20.12
CA SER A 141 36.18 -0.98 19.01
C SER A 141 35.44 -1.81 17.95
N VAL A 142 34.96 -1.15 16.90
CA VAL A 142 34.42 -1.84 15.72
C VAL A 142 35.61 -2.20 14.84
N GLU A 143 36.11 -3.43 14.96
CA GLU A 143 37.03 -3.97 13.95
C GLU A 143 36.26 -4.15 12.65
N THR A 144 36.70 -3.46 11.60
CA THR A 144 36.22 -3.71 10.25
C THR A 144 36.74 -5.07 9.83
N LEU A 145 35.90 -6.09 9.98
CA LEU A 145 36.09 -7.37 9.29
C LEU A 145 36.30 -7.04 7.82
N GLU A 146 37.50 -7.32 7.31
CA GLU A 146 37.73 -7.25 5.86
C GLU A 146 36.66 -8.14 5.20
N PRO A 147 35.97 -7.64 4.16
CA PRO A 147 35.03 -8.47 3.44
C PRO A 147 35.80 -9.70 2.96
N ASN A 148 35.43 -10.86 3.48
CA ASN A 148 36.02 -12.11 3.03
C ASN A 148 35.52 -12.33 1.61
N ASP A 149 36.28 -11.81 0.64
CA ASP A 149 35.97 -11.87 -0.79
C ASP A 149 35.98 -13.31 -1.34
N ASN A 150 36.29 -14.30 -0.50
CA ASN A 150 36.21 -15.70 -0.86
C ASN A 150 34.78 -16.24 -0.74
N PHE A 151 33.92 -15.79 -1.66
CA PHE A 151 32.53 -16.23 -1.78
C PHE A 151 32.39 -17.75 -1.92
N ALA A 152 33.39 -18.44 -2.49
CA ALA A 152 33.39 -19.89 -2.61
C ALA A 152 33.51 -20.59 -1.24
N TYR A 153 34.35 -20.06 -0.35
CA TYR A 153 34.48 -20.58 1.02
C TYR A 153 33.20 -20.35 1.82
N LEU A 154 32.64 -19.14 1.78
CA LEU A 154 31.39 -18.82 2.45
C LEU A 154 30.22 -19.66 1.92
N ALA A 155 30.13 -19.87 0.62
CA ALA A 155 29.11 -20.74 0.04
C ALA A 155 29.26 -22.18 0.52
N LYS A 156 30.49 -22.71 0.64
CA LYS A 156 30.74 -24.06 1.16
C LYS A 156 30.37 -24.19 2.64
N VAL A 157 30.71 -23.20 3.46
CA VAL A 157 30.35 -23.16 4.89
C VAL A 157 28.84 -23.10 5.08
N ASN A 158 28.13 -22.38 4.21
CA ASN A 158 26.69 -22.24 4.27
C ASN A 158 25.93 -23.29 3.42
N ASN A 159 26.63 -24.31 2.90
CA ASN A 159 26.06 -25.36 2.04
C ASN A 159 25.25 -24.84 0.83
N VAL A 160 25.67 -23.72 0.24
CA VAL A 160 25.03 -23.09 -0.93
C VAL A 160 25.73 -23.53 -2.22
N ASN A 161 24.94 -23.97 -3.21
CA ASN A 161 25.44 -24.26 -4.54
C ASN A 161 25.43 -22.99 -5.42
N LEU A 162 26.62 -22.46 -5.72
CA LEU A 162 26.78 -21.20 -6.44
C LEU A 162 26.20 -21.26 -7.86
N SER A 163 26.36 -22.39 -8.56
CA SER A 163 25.84 -22.56 -9.93
C SER A 163 24.32 -22.53 -9.99
N GLU A 164 23.65 -23.09 -8.98
CA GLU A 164 22.18 -23.05 -8.90
C GLU A 164 21.71 -21.65 -8.49
N SER A 165 22.43 -20.99 -7.58
CA SER A 165 22.09 -19.63 -7.16
C SER A 165 22.13 -18.62 -8.32
N GLU A 166 23.10 -18.74 -9.23
CA GLU A 166 23.19 -17.91 -10.44
C GLU A 166 22.02 -18.18 -11.40
N LYS A 167 21.64 -19.45 -11.58
CA LYS A 167 20.47 -19.82 -12.39
C LYS A 167 19.19 -19.24 -11.81
N ILE A 168 19.01 -19.30 -10.49
CA ILE A 168 17.84 -18.72 -9.81
C ILE A 168 17.84 -17.20 -9.95
N LEU A 169 18.99 -16.55 -9.78
CA LEU A 169 19.13 -15.11 -9.92
C LEU A 169 18.78 -14.63 -11.34
N THR A 170 19.32 -15.29 -12.37
CA THR A 170 19.01 -14.96 -13.77
C THR A 170 17.54 -15.19 -14.11
N GLN A 171 16.93 -16.27 -13.61
CA GLN A 171 15.49 -16.51 -13.75
C GLN A 171 14.66 -15.41 -13.09
N SER A 172 15.00 -15.01 -11.86
CA SER A 172 14.33 -13.95 -11.11
C SER A 172 14.40 -12.60 -11.83
N ILE A 173 15.59 -12.20 -12.29
CA ILE A 173 15.80 -10.96 -13.06
C ILE A 173 14.96 -10.99 -14.35
N SER A 174 14.94 -12.13 -15.07
CA SER A 174 14.14 -12.27 -16.29
C SER A 174 12.63 -12.17 -16.02
N ARG A 175 12.15 -12.74 -14.90
CA ARG A 175 10.75 -12.70 -14.48
C ARG A 175 10.35 -11.28 -14.08
N ALA A 176 11.18 -10.61 -13.28
CA ALA A 176 10.99 -9.22 -12.90
C ALA A 176 10.96 -8.30 -14.14
N GLY A 177 11.87 -8.49 -15.09
CA GLY A 177 11.89 -7.73 -16.35
C GLY A 177 10.63 -7.95 -17.20
N LYS A 178 10.12 -9.19 -17.29
CA LYS A 178 8.85 -9.49 -17.98
C LYS A 178 7.66 -8.84 -17.25
N TYR A 179 7.64 -8.89 -15.92
CA TYR A 179 6.57 -8.31 -15.11
C TYR A 179 6.56 -6.78 -15.20
N ALA A 180 7.72 -6.14 -15.15
CA ALA A 180 7.86 -4.71 -15.37
C ALA A 180 7.38 -4.29 -16.77
N LYS A 181 7.69 -5.09 -17.81
CA LYS A 181 7.17 -4.88 -19.17
C LYS A 181 5.65 -5.03 -19.23
N PHE A 182 5.09 -6.03 -18.53
CA PHE A 182 3.65 -6.27 -18.45
C PHE A 182 2.90 -5.13 -17.74
N LEU A 183 3.44 -4.62 -16.64
CA LEU A 183 2.88 -3.47 -15.91
C LEU A 183 3.13 -2.12 -16.60
N GLY A 184 3.86 -2.09 -17.72
CA GLY A 184 4.20 -0.86 -18.43
C GLY A 184 5.14 0.07 -17.65
N MET A 185 5.79 -0.46 -16.60
CA MET A 185 6.77 0.25 -15.78
C MET A 185 8.20 0.08 -16.29
N ALA A 186 8.43 -0.87 -17.20
CA ALA A 186 9.71 -0.97 -17.89
C ALA A 186 10.01 0.34 -18.61
N ASP A 187 11.19 0.88 -18.37
CA ASP A 187 11.71 2.00 -19.13
C ASP A 187 11.55 1.66 -20.61
N LYS A 188 10.88 2.55 -21.34
CA LYS A 188 10.77 2.42 -22.78
C LYS A 188 12.18 2.64 -23.31
N ASP A 189 12.93 1.56 -23.46
CA ASP A 189 14.22 1.53 -24.17
C ASP A 189 14.13 2.47 -25.36
N ASP A 190 15.17 3.28 -25.55
CA ASP A 190 15.43 4.37 -26.51
C ASP A 190 14.88 4.20 -27.93
N LYS A 191 13.58 3.90 -28.07
CA LYS A 191 12.89 3.92 -29.35
C LYS A 191 12.77 5.40 -29.66
N PRO A 192 13.45 5.88 -30.72
CA PRO A 192 13.41 7.29 -31.05
C PRO A 192 11.95 7.71 -31.13
N LYS A 193 11.56 8.67 -30.28
CA LYS A 193 10.18 9.15 -30.19
C LYS A 193 9.70 9.42 -31.60
N GLN A 194 8.67 8.67 -32.04
CA GLN A 194 8.14 8.81 -33.39
C GLN A 194 7.75 10.27 -33.60
N LYS A 195 8.49 10.97 -34.47
CA LYS A 195 8.26 12.40 -34.71
C LYS A 195 6.83 12.56 -35.20
N LYS A 196 6.03 13.39 -34.53
CA LYS A 196 4.65 13.70 -34.95
C LYS A 196 4.67 14.09 -36.43
N LYS A 197 3.86 13.41 -37.24
CA LYS A 197 3.72 13.73 -38.67
C LYS A 197 3.13 15.13 -38.76
N LYS A 198 3.95 16.13 -39.06
CA LYS A 198 3.44 17.43 -39.51
C LYS A 198 2.72 17.16 -40.85
N PHE A 199 1.53 17.71 -41.05
CA PHE A 199 0.91 17.71 -42.36
C PHE A 199 1.84 18.52 -43.28
N ARG A 200 2.60 17.83 -44.11
CA ARG A 200 3.41 18.43 -45.16
C ARG A 200 3.20 17.59 -46.39
N TYR A 201 3.11 18.26 -47.54
CA TYR A 201 3.09 17.57 -48.81
C TYR A 201 4.35 16.70 -48.90
N LEU A 202 4.16 15.44 -49.30
CA LEU A 202 5.26 14.52 -49.56
C LEU A 202 6.22 15.17 -50.55
N THR A 203 7.51 15.15 -50.22
CA THR A 203 8.56 15.57 -51.14
C THR A 203 8.52 14.70 -52.40
N LYS A 204 9.09 15.17 -53.53
CA LYS A 204 9.10 14.41 -54.79
C LYS A 204 9.66 12.99 -54.62
N ASN A 205 10.72 12.85 -53.80
CA ASN A 205 11.36 11.56 -53.53
C ASN A 205 10.47 10.61 -52.69
N GLU A 206 9.80 11.13 -51.65
CA GLU A 206 8.87 10.35 -50.83
C GLU A 206 7.62 9.90 -51.63
N ARG A 207 7.12 10.76 -52.53
CA ARG A 207 6.01 10.43 -53.42
C ARG A 207 6.39 9.29 -54.36
N LYS A 208 7.58 9.35 -54.96
CA LYS A 208 8.12 8.29 -55.83
C LYS A 208 8.26 6.97 -55.06
N ALA A 209 8.79 6.99 -53.84
CA ALA A 209 8.92 5.80 -52.99
C ALA A 209 7.56 5.18 -52.61
N ASN A 210 6.56 6.00 -52.29
CA ASN A 210 5.20 5.52 -52.03
C ASN A 210 4.55 4.93 -53.28
N GLN A 211 4.78 5.52 -54.46
CA GLN A 211 4.29 4.98 -55.72
C GLN A 211 4.93 3.64 -56.06
N TYR A 212 6.24 3.48 -55.84
CA TYR A 212 6.91 2.18 -55.96
C TYR A 212 6.32 1.14 -55.00
N LYS A 213 6.10 1.49 -53.72
CA LYS A 213 5.49 0.58 -52.74
C LYS A 213 4.06 0.19 -53.13
N ALA A 214 3.26 1.14 -53.60
CA ALA A 214 1.89 0.88 -54.07
C ALA A 214 1.88 -0.04 -55.29
N ASN A 215 2.76 0.20 -56.27
CA ASN A 215 2.90 -0.65 -57.45
C ASN A 215 3.42 -2.05 -57.09
N ALA A 216 4.36 -2.17 -56.15
CA ALA A 216 4.85 -3.45 -55.65
C ALA A 216 3.75 -4.24 -54.93
N ASN A 217 2.94 -3.59 -54.10
CA ASN A 217 1.79 -4.22 -53.44
C ASN A 217 0.69 -4.61 -54.44
N LYS A 218 0.49 -3.82 -55.49
CA LYS A 218 -0.44 -4.14 -56.58
C LYS A 218 0.03 -5.34 -57.42
N ARG A 219 1.34 -5.54 -57.53
CA ARG A 219 1.96 -6.69 -58.21
C ARG A 219 2.05 -7.97 -57.35
N ARG A 220 1.95 -7.83 -56.02
CA ARG A 220 1.86 -8.97 -55.08
C ARG A 220 0.45 -9.55 -54.97
N ARG A 221 -0.55 -8.86 -55.56
CA ARG A 221 -1.92 -9.35 -55.68
C ARG A 221 -2.16 -9.88 -57.08
#